data_AF-A0A2D4KHR8-F1
#
_entry.id   AF-A0A2D4KHR8-F1
#
_cell.length_a   1.000
_cell.length_b   1.000
_cell.length_c   1.000
_cell.angle_alpha   90.00
_cell.angle_beta   90.00
_cell.angle_gamma   90.00
#
_symmetry.space_group_name_H-M   'P 1'
#
loop_
_entity.id
_entity.type
_entity.pdbx_description
1 polymer ?
#
loop_
_entity_poly.entity_id
_entity_poly.type
_entity_poly.pdbx_seq_one_letter_code
_entity_poly.pdbx_strand_id
1 'polypeptide(L)'
;MSSQHSHAPFSSIQTMAEHQQIMPDLAILQRRIPLTFRDSATAPLRKLSVDLIKTYKHINEVYYAKKKRRALQVAPEDTSTKKERKVHNEGYDDDNYDYIVRNGERWLERYEIDSLIGKGSFGQVVKAYDQQAQEWVA
;
A
#
# COMPACT_ATOMS: atom_id res chain seq x y z
N MET A 1 72.36 -34.64 27.86
CA MET A 1 73.40 -34.83 26.81
C MET A 1 72.71 -35.54 25.66
N SER A 2 72.30 -34.78 24.64
CA SER A 2 72.78 -34.87 23.24
C SER A 2 72.38 -36.17 22.52
N SER A 3 71.47 -36.09 21.54
CA SER A 3 71.76 -36.02 20.08
C SER A 3 71.89 -37.45 19.49
N GLN A 4 71.39 -37.88 18.32
CA GLN A 4 70.86 -37.24 17.11
C GLN A 4 70.38 -38.34 16.11
N HIS A 5 69.60 -37.94 15.08
CA HIS A 5 69.48 -38.52 13.70
C HIS A 5 68.63 -39.80 13.46
N SER A 6 67.89 -40.03 12.34
CA SER A 6 67.49 -39.24 11.15
C SER A 6 66.62 -40.08 10.16
N HIS A 7 65.65 -39.43 9.46
CA HIS A 7 65.01 -39.72 8.13
C HIS A 7 64.21 -41.02 7.87
N ALA A 8 63.09 -41.04 7.12
CA ALA A 8 62.85 -40.51 5.76
C ALA A 8 61.38 -40.06 5.47
N PRO A 9 61.11 -39.38 4.33
CA PRO A 9 59.92 -38.55 4.11
C PRO A 9 58.89 -39.06 3.07
N PHE A 10 57.67 -38.53 3.20
CA PHE A 10 56.70 -38.05 2.19
C PHE A 10 56.42 -38.87 0.91
N SER A 11 55.19 -39.40 0.79
CA SER A 11 54.48 -39.42 -0.49
C SER A 11 52.96 -39.46 -0.34
N SER A 12 52.34 -38.38 -0.82
CA SER A 12 51.15 -38.32 -1.67
C SER A 12 49.78 -38.74 -1.10
N ILE A 13 48.94 -37.71 -1.05
CA ILE A 13 47.48 -37.69 -0.98
C ILE A 13 46.86 -38.62 -2.03
N GLN A 14 45.86 -39.41 -1.63
CA GLN A 14 44.75 -39.82 -2.51
C GLN A 14 43.43 -40.03 -1.73
N THR A 15 42.66 -38.96 -1.72
CA THR A 15 41.20 -38.77 -1.84
C THR A 15 40.30 -40.00 -2.04
N MET A 16 39.21 -40.10 -1.25
CA MET A 16 37.80 -39.88 -1.67
C MET A 16 36.81 -40.60 -0.74
N ALA A 17 35.67 -39.94 -0.53
CA ALA A 17 34.38 -40.47 -0.11
C ALA A 17 34.17 -40.70 1.40
N GLU A 18 33.71 -39.65 2.09
CA GLU A 18 32.60 -39.80 3.03
C GLU A 18 31.89 -38.45 3.31
N HIS A 19 30.59 -38.44 2.99
CA HIS A 19 29.52 -37.67 3.63
C HIS A 19 29.60 -36.13 3.75
N GLN A 20 28.87 -35.44 2.85
CA GLN A 20 27.99 -34.31 3.24
C GLN A 20 27.12 -33.86 2.06
N GLN A 21 25.86 -34.31 2.06
CA GLN A 21 24.80 -33.87 1.14
C GLN A 21 23.66 -33.25 1.94
N ILE A 22 23.95 -32.20 2.71
CA ILE A 22 22.98 -31.22 3.19
C ILE A 22 23.76 -29.90 3.23
N MET A 23 23.16 -28.79 2.80
CA MET A 23 23.66 -27.40 2.84
C MET A 23 24.10 -26.73 1.51
N PRO A 24 23.31 -26.74 0.42
CA PRO A 24 23.44 -25.69 -0.60
C PRO A 24 22.51 -24.48 -0.34
N ASP A 25 21.52 -24.61 0.55
CA ASP A 25 20.42 -23.63 0.66
C ASP A 25 20.75 -22.40 1.52
N LEU A 26 21.55 -22.56 2.58
CA LEU A 26 21.84 -21.49 3.54
C LEU A 26 22.77 -20.40 2.95
N ALA A 27 23.66 -20.77 2.02
CA ALA A 27 24.59 -19.85 1.35
C ALA A 27 23.89 -18.97 0.29
N ILE A 28 22.81 -19.47 -0.32
CA ILE A 28 22.03 -18.72 -1.33
C ILE A 28 21.14 -17.67 -0.64
N LEU A 29 20.61 -17.98 0.56
CA LEU A 29 19.81 -17.04 1.35
C LEU A 29 20.62 -15.83 1.82
N GLN A 30 21.90 -16.02 2.17
CA GLN A 30 22.78 -14.96 2.67
C GLN A 30 23.12 -13.88 1.62
N ARG A 31 23.07 -14.21 0.33
CA ARG A 31 23.38 -13.24 -0.75
C ARG A 31 22.22 -12.32 -1.13
N ARG A 32 21.05 -12.50 -0.53
CA ARG A 32 19.82 -11.73 -0.83
C ARG A 32 19.45 -10.71 0.25
N ILE A 33 20.17 -10.66 1.37
CA ILE A 33 19.85 -9.74 2.47
C ILE A 33 20.58 -8.42 2.22
N PRO A 34 19.86 -7.30 2.04
CA PRO A 34 20.48 -5.98 1.92
C PRO A 34 21.35 -5.70 3.15
N LEU A 35 22.63 -5.37 2.93
CA LEU A 35 23.57 -5.01 4.00
C LEU A 35 23.28 -3.64 4.62
N THR A 36 22.41 -2.85 3.98
CA THR A 36 21.96 -1.55 4.48
C THR A 36 20.50 -1.64 4.90
N PHE A 37 20.29 -1.71 6.21
CA PHE A 37 18.96 -1.58 6.78
C PHE A 37 18.58 -0.10 6.83
N ARG A 38 17.33 0.22 6.52
CA ARG A 38 16.79 1.56 6.72
C ARG A 38 16.88 1.92 8.20
N ASP A 39 17.09 3.20 8.50
CA ASP A 39 17.03 3.69 9.87
C ASP A 39 15.73 3.23 10.54
N SER A 40 15.86 2.56 11.68
CA SER A 40 14.75 1.96 12.41
C SER A 40 13.66 2.99 12.70
N ALA A 41 14.02 4.24 13.03
CA ALA A 41 13.06 5.28 13.37
C ALA A 41 12.16 5.68 12.18
N THR A 42 12.61 5.47 10.95
CA THR A 42 11.84 5.77 9.73
C THR A 42 11.23 4.53 9.08
N ALA A 43 11.49 3.34 9.64
CA ALA A 43 11.03 2.08 9.10
C ALA A 43 9.49 2.04 9.02
N PRO A 44 8.91 1.60 7.89
CA PRO A 44 7.45 1.48 7.75
C PRO A 44 6.82 0.67 8.87
N LEU A 45 7.48 -0.42 9.29
CA LEU A 45 7.01 -1.25 10.39
C LEU A 45 6.81 -0.45 11.67
N ARG A 46 7.74 0.45 12.03
CA ARG A 46 7.61 1.32 13.22
C ARG A 46 6.52 2.36 13.04
N LYS A 47 6.42 2.98 11.86
CA LYS A 47 5.34 3.94 11.54
C LYS A 47 3.95 3.31 11.64
N LEU A 48 3.82 2.04 11.26
CA LEU A 48 2.56 1.29 11.27
C LEU A 48 2.26 0.57 12.58
N SER A 49 3.25 0.40 13.48
CA SER A 49 3.07 -0.24 14.79
C SER A 49 3.24 0.72 15.95
N VAL A 50 4.47 1.22 16.18
CA VAL A 50 4.84 2.05 17.33
C VAL A 50 4.30 3.48 17.19
N ASP A 51 4.46 4.09 16.02
CA ASP A 51 4.10 5.49 15.79
C ASP A 51 2.76 5.65 15.07
N LEU A 52 1.89 4.63 15.11
CA LEU A 52 0.66 4.57 14.33
C LEU A 52 -0.21 5.84 14.45
N ILE A 53 -0.40 6.34 15.67
CA ILE A 53 -1.19 7.56 15.91
C ILE A 53 -0.54 8.79 15.28
N LYS A 54 0.79 8.93 15.37
CA LYS A 54 1.52 10.05 14.75
C LYS A 54 1.45 9.94 13.22
N THR A 55 1.64 8.75 12.68
CA THR A 55 1.55 8.45 11.25
C THR A 55 0.18 8.82 10.69
N TYR A 56 -0.90 8.39 11.36
CA TYR A 56 -2.27 8.71 10.97
C TYR A 56 -2.53 10.23 10.95
N LYS A 57 -2.16 10.94 12.03
CA LYS A 57 -2.32 12.39 12.12
C LYS A 57 -1.59 13.12 11.00
N HIS A 58 -0.33 12.75 10.75
CA HIS A 58 0.48 13.37 9.71
C HIS A 58 -0.10 13.14 8.30
N ILE A 59 -0.55 11.92 8.00
CA ILE A 59 -1.16 11.60 6.71
C ILE A 59 -2.43 12.44 6.51
N ASN A 60 -3.30 12.51 7.52
CA ASN A 60 -4.50 13.33 7.46
C ASN A 60 -4.18 14.81 7.28
N GLU A 61 -3.23 15.34 8.05
CA GLU A 61 -2.81 16.75 7.96
C GLU A 61 -2.32 17.10 6.55
N VAL A 62 -1.40 16.31 6.00
CA VAL A 62 -0.88 16.50 4.63
C VAL A 62 -2.01 16.42 3.60
N TYR A 63 -2.93 15.47 3.76
CA TYR A 63 -4.08 15.31 2.88
C TYR A 63 -4.97 16.57 2.89
N TYR A 64 -5.39 17.04 4.06
CA TYR A 64 -6.27 18.20 4.17
C TYR A 64 -5.57 19.51 3.77
N ALA A 65 -4.28 19.66 4.08
CA ALA A 65 -3.48 20.79 3.59
C ALA A 65 -3.41 20.82 2.05
N LYS A 66 -3.18 19.65 1.42
CA LYS A 66 -3.15 19.53 -0.04
C LYS A 66 -4.53 19.78 -0.65
N LYS A 67 -5.61 19.29 -0.05
CA LYS A 67 -7.00 19.54 -0.46
C LYS A 67 -7.33 21.03 -0.42
N LYS A 68 -6.99 21.72 0.68
CA LYS A 68 -7.19 23.18 0.84
C LYS A 68 -6.44 23.98 -0.22
N ARG A 69 -5.18 23.64 -0.50
CA ARG A 69 -4.38 24.32 -1.54
C ARG A 69 -4.98 24.16 -2.95
N ARG A 70 -5.53 22.99 -3.28
CA ARG A 70 -6.22 22.77 -4.57
C ARG A 70 -7.50 23.61 -4.67
N ALA A 71 -8.31 23.65 -3.60
CA ALA A 71 -9.52 24.46 -3.57
C ALA A 71 -9.26 25.97 -3.71
N LEU A 72 -8.14 26.47 -3.17
CA LEU A 72 -7.72 27.88 -3.33
C LEU A 72 -7.14 28.21 -4.72
N GLN A 73 -6.60 27.20 -5.44
CA GLN A 73 -6.07 27.40 -6.80
C GLN A 73 -7.14 27.24 -7.88
N VAL A 74 -8.29 26.64 -7.56
CA VAL A 74 -9.47 26.69 -8.41
C VAL A 74 -10.18 28.01 -8.12
N ALA A 75 -9.71 29.08 -8.75
CA ALA A 75 -10.57 30.24 -9.01
C ALA A 75 -11.80 29.77 -9.81
N PRO A 76 -12.95 30.46 -9.74
CA PRO A 76 -14.13 30.14 -10.53
C PRO A 76 -13.86 30.52 -11.99
N GLU A 77 -13.08 29.70 -12.68
CA GLU A 77 -12.89 29.80 -14.12
C GLU A 77 -14.09 29.12 -14.76
N ASP A 78 -15.02 29.96 -15.25
CA ASP A 78 -16.02 29.62 -16.24
C ASP A 78 -15.33 29.13 -17.52
N THR A 79 -14.94 27.85 -17.55
CA THR A 79 -14.36 27.25 -18.76
C THR A 79 -15.24 26.12 -19.26
N SER A 80 -16.26 26.56 -19.98
CA SER A 80 -16.99 25.87 -21.05
C SER A 80 -16.09 25.48 -22.24
N THR A 81 -14.85 25.04 -22.00
CA THR A 81 -13.97 24.48 -23.03
C THR A 81 -13.87 22.98 -22.85
N LYS A 82 -14.74 22.31 -23.61
CA LYS A 82 -14.65 21.01 -24.29
C LYS A 82 -13.25 20.34 -24.32
N LYS A 83 -12.62 20.09 -23.17
CA LYS A 83 -11.72 18.95 -22.98
C LYS A 83 -12.65 17.75 -22.98
N GLU A 84 -12.46 16.81 -23.90
CA GLU A 84 -13.11 15.51 -23.83
C GLU A 84 -12.92 14.99 -22.40
N ARG A 85 -13.99 15.07 -21.59
CA ARG A 85 -13.97 14.56 -20.23
C ARG A 85 -13.66 13.09 -20.40
N LYS A 86 -12.52 12.65 -19.85
CA LYS A 86 -12.15 11.25 -19.90
C LYS A 86 -13.30 10.50 -19.23
N VAL A 87 -14.06 9.77 -20.04
CA VAL A 87 -15.25 9.08 -19.54
C VAL A 87 -14.75 7.91 -18.70
N HIS A 88 -15.04 7.99 -17.40
CA HIS A 88 -14.75 6.94 -16.44
C HIS A 88 -16.03 6.18 -16.16
N ASN A 89 -15.98 4.84 -16.22
CA ASN A 89 -17.13 3.97 -15.98
C ASN A 89 -18.39 4.44 -16.74
N GLU A 90 -18.29 4.63 -18.07
CA GLU A 90 -19.41 5.09 -18.91
C GLU A 90 -20.02 6.46 -18.50
N GLY A 91 -19.33 7.23 -17.65
CA GLY A 91 -19.77 8.54 -17.15
C GLY A 91 -20.47 8.47 -15.79
N TYR A 92 -20.48 7.31 -15.14
CA TYR A 92 -20.97 7.14 -13.77
C TYR A 92 -19.95 7.57 -12.72
N ASP A 93 -18.66 7.54 -13.04
CA ASP A 93 -17.59 7.87 -12.10
C ASP A 93 -16.93 9.21 -12.45
N ASP A 94 -16.43 9.88 -11.42
CA ASP A 94 -15.57 11.06 -11.58
C ASP A 94 -14.08 10.68 -11.76
N ASP A 95 -13.23 11.70 -11.96
CA ASP A 95 -11.78 11.54 -12.13
C ASP A 95 -11.08 10.92 -10.89
N ASN A 96 -11.78 10.87 -9.75
CA ASN A 96 -11.29 10.34 -8.48
C ASN A 96 -11.80 8.91 -8.21
N TYR A 97 -12.44 8.28 -9.20
CA TYR A 97 -13.05 6.95 -9.13
C TYR A 97 -14.20 6.85 -8.11
N ASP A 98 -14.83 7.98 -7.80
CA ASP A 98 -16.02 8.06 -6.97
C ASP A 98 -17.28 8.07 -7.86
N TYR A 99 -18.32 7.31 -7.49
CA TYR A 99 -19.61 7.36 -8.18
C TYR A 99 -20.23 8.77 -8.11
N ILE A 100 -20.76 9.26 -9.22
CA ILE A 100 -21.45 10.55 -9.29
C ILE A 100 -22.86 10.40 -8.73
N VAL A 101 -22.99 10.57 -7.41
CA VAL A 101 -24.27 10.49 -6.68
C VAL A 101 -25.28 11.51 -7.19
N ARG A 102 -26.49 11.06 -7.53
CA ARG A 102 -27.62 11.90 -7.92
C ARG A 102 -28.78 11.74 -6.94
N ASN A 103 -29.26 12.84 -6.38
CA ASN A 103 -30.43 12.83 -5.49
C ASN A 103 -31.68 12.40 -6.28
N GLY A 104 -32.51 11.55 -5.67
CA GLY A 104 -33.68 10.93 -6.29
C GLY A 104 -33.37 9.79 -7.25
N GLU A 105 -32.10 9.44 -7.45
CA GLU A 105 -31.75 8.25 -8.22
C GLU A 105 -32.23 6.99 -7.50
N ARG A 106 -32.73 6.02 -8.28
CA ARG A 106 -33.24 4.77 -7.74
C ARG A 106 -32.39 3.59 -8.19
N TRP A 107 -31.74 2.94 -7.25
CA TRP A 107 -30.91 1.77 -7.50
C TRP A 107 -31.70 0.48 -7.35
N LEU A 108 -31.65 -0.36 -8.40
CA LEU A 108 -32.35 -1.65 -8.46
C LEU A 108 -33.85 -1.54 -8.14
N GLU A 109 -34.43 -0.37 -8.42
CA GLU A 109 -35.81 0.01 -8.06
C GLU A 109 -36.15 -0.07 -6.56
N ARG A 110 -35.15 -0.29 -5.68
CA ARG A 110 -35.31 -0.52 -4.25
C ARG A 110 -34.82 0.64 -3.40
N TYR A 111 -33.61 1.13 -3.68
CA TYR A 111 -32.98 2.16 -2.86
C TYR A 111 -33.10 3.52 -3.56
N GLU A 112 -33.77 4.46 -2.91
CA GLU A 112 -33.92 5.82 -3.40
C GLU A 112 -32.93 6.74 -2.69
N ILE A 113 -32.02 7.35 -3.45
CA ILE A 113 -30.93 8.14 -2.89
C ILE A 113 -31.45 9.51 -2.43
N ASP A 114 -31.31 9.83 -1.16
CA ASP A 114 -31.73 11.12 -0.59
C ASP A 114 -30.60 12.13 -0.60
N SER A 115 -29.49 11.82 0.08
CA SER A 115 -28.40 12.78 0.24
C SER A 115 -27.06 12.10 0.51
N LEU A 116 -25.96 12.73 0.11
CA LEU A 116 -24.62 12.31 0.48
C LEU A 116 -24.34 12.71 1.94
N ILE A 117 -23.99 11.75 2.78
CA ILE A 117 -23.78 11.95 4.23
C ILE A 117 -22.32 11.74 4.67
N GLY A 118 -21.49 11.10 3.85
CA GLY A 118 -20.08 10.86 4.19
C GLY A 118 -19.18 10.74 2.97
N LYS A 119 -17.91 11.13 3.14
CA LYS A 119 -16.82 10.87 2.20
C LYS A 119 -15.56 10.46 2.95
N GLY A 120 -14.82 9.50 2.42
CA GLY A 120 -13.57 8.98 2.99
C GLY A 120 -12.65 8.41 1.92
N SER A 121 -11.50 7.87 2.34
CA SER A 121 -10.59 7.17 1.41
C SER A 121 -11.20 5.93 0.77
N PHE A 122 -12.23 5.37 1.39
CA PHE A 122 -12.98 4.22 0.90
C PHE A 122 -14.07 4.60 -0.12
N GLY A 123 -14.36 5.89 -0.31
CA GLY A 123 -15.41 6.38 -1.21
C GLY A 123 -16.46 7.23 -0.51
N GLN A 124 -17.73 6.99 -0.83
CA GLN A 124 -18.86 7.82 -0.42
C GLN A 124 -19.91 7.02 0.36
N VAL A 125 -20.60 7.69 1.28
CA VAL A 125 -21.74 7.15 2.03
C VAL A 125 -22.94 8.04 1.77
N VAL A 126 -24.07 7.44 1.40
CA VAL A 126 -25.31 8.13 1.07
C VAL A 126 -26.42 7.67 2.00
N LYS A 127 -27.30 8.59 2.39
CA LYS A 127 -28.58 8.25 2.98
C LYS A 127 -29.52 7.84 1.85
N ALA A 128 -30.15 6.68 1.97
CA ALA A 128 -31.11 6.18 1.01
C ALA A 128 -32.35 5.60 1.72
N TYR A 129 -33.49 5.62 1.05
CA TYR A 129 -34.70 4.96 1.52
C TYR A 129 -34.85 3.58 0.86
N ASP A 130 -34.93 2.53 1.66
CA ASP A 130 -35.20 1.17 1.19
C ASP A 130 -36.71 0.94 1.07
N GLN A 131 -37.19 0.84 -0.17
CA GLN A 131 -38.61 0.64 -0.48
C GLN A 131 -39.12 -0.75 -0.10
N GLN A 132 -38.26 -1.76 0.06
CA GLN A 132 -38.70 -3.10 0.48
C GLN A 132 -38.84 -3.19 1.99
N ALA A 133 -37.86 -2.68 2.73
CA ALA A 133 -37.86 -2.69 4.20
C ALA A 133 -38.65 -1.52 4.82
N GLN A 134 -38.97 -0.49 4.03
CA GLN A 134 -39.64 0.74 4.47
C GLN A 134 -38.85 1.46 5.58
N GLU A 135 -37.54 1.61 5.39
CA GLU A 135 -36.64 2.25 6.34
C GLU A 135 -35.53 3.08 5.67
N TRP A 136 -34.94 3.98 6.45
CA TRP A 136 -33.79 4.78 6.03
C TRP A 136 -32.49 4.04 6.34
N VAL A 137 -31.59 3.96 5.35
CA VAL A 137 -30.30 3.26 5.42
C VAL A 137 -29.13 4.19 5.04
N ALA A 138 -27.91 3.76 5.38
CA ALA A 138 -26.62 4.40 5.09
C ALA A 138 -25.59 3.40 4.58
#